data_AF-A0A842PHV1-F1
#
_entry.id   AF-A0A842PHV1-F1
#
_cell.length_a   1.000
_cell.length_b   1.000
_cell.length_c   1.000
_cell.angle_alpha   90.00
_cell.angle_beta   90.00
_cell.angle_gamma   90.00
#
_symmetry.space_group_name_H-M   'P 1'
#
loop_
_entity.id
_entity.type
_entity.pdbx_description
1 polymer ?
#
loop_
_entity_poly.entity_id
_entity_poly.type
_entity_poly.pdbx_seq_one_letter_code
_entity_poly.pdbx_strand_id
1 'polypeptide(L)'
;STQSDYLPFDETQYQDQDGDGWGDNQDGNNPDTFPLDETQQTDVDGDGFGDNLSGNNGDACPDVWGDSWRDRLGCPDVDGDGASDDGDTFPSDWSQWSDSDSDGQGDNWANPHWNETRKPH
;
A
#
# COMPACT_ATOMS: atom_id res chain seq x y z
N SER A 1 13.93 -31.15 18.32
CA SER A 1 13.62 -29.74 18.08
C SER A 1 14.88 -29.11 17.54
N THR A 2 14.93 -28.92 16.23
CA THR A 2 15.96 -28.14 15.55
C THR A 2 15.16 -27.29 14.60
N GLN A 3 14.72 -26.12 15.09
CA GLN A 3 14.20 -25.09 14.20
C GLN A 3 15.38 -24.82 13.27
N SER A 4 15.25 -25.30 12.03
CA SER A 4 16.32 -25.27 11.05
C SER A 4 16.59 -23.79 10.80
N ASP A 5 17.75 -23.33 11.23
CA ASP A 5 18.28 -22.04 10.82
C ASP A 5 18.39 -22.05 9.29
N TYR A 6 17.52 -21.27 8.64
CA TYR A 6 17.44 -21.16 7.19
C TYR A 6 18.51 -20.21 6.63
N LEU A 7 19.11 -19.37 7.49
CA LEU A 7 20.10 -18.37 7.11
C LEU A 7 21.43 -18.60 7.85
N PRO A 8 22.13 -19.71 7.56
CA PRO A 8 23.34 -20.11 8.29
C PRO A 8 24.54 -19.16 8.14
N PHE A 9 24.41 -18.11 7.34
CA PHE A 9 25.43 -17.07 7.15
C PHE A 9 25.13 -15.77 7.91
N ASP A 10 23.95 -15.63 8.51
CA ASP A 10 23.61 -14.52 9.39
C ASP A 10 23.07 -15.06 10.72
N GLU A 11 23.93 -15.08 11.74
CA GLU A 11 23.58 -15.57 13.08
C GLU A 11 22.51 -14.71 13.79
N THR A 12 22.24 -13.51 13.28
CA THR A 12 21.16 -12.65 13.80
C THR A 12 19.82 -12.98 13.16
N GLN A 13 19.78 -13.81 12.13
CA GLN A 13 18.54 -14.21 11.47
C GLN A 13 18.18 -15.65 11.76
N TYR A 14 16.88 -15.91 11.81
CA TYR A 14 16.32 -17.24 12.04
C TYR A 14 14.84 -17.23 11.67
N GLN A 15 14.29 -18.41 11.38
CA GLN A 15 12.96 -18.56 10.77
C GLN A 15 12.94 -17.95 9.35
N ASP A 16 11.96 -18.37 8.58
CA ASP A 16 11.74 -18.06 7.16
C ASP A 16 10.36 -18.67 6.87
N GLN A 17 9.33 -17.93 7.24
CA GLN A 17 7.98 -18.48 7.35
C GLN A 17 7.30 -18.62 5.99
N ASP A 18 7.62 -17.77 5.03
CA ASP A 18 7.08 -17.79 3.68
C ASP A 18 8.04 -18.39 2.64
N GLY A 19 9.33 -18.57 2.96
CA GLY A 19 10.30 -19.28 2.13
C GLY A 19 10.98 -18.40 1.09
N ASP A 20 10.99 -17.08 1.27
CA ASP A 20 11.60 -16.11 0.34
C ASP A 20 13.12 -15.95 0.52
N GLY A 21 13.67 -16.55 1.58
CA GLY A 21 15.09 -16.50 1.92
C GLY A 21 15.51 -15.27 2.71
N TRP A 22 14.58 -14.55 3.32
CA TRP A 22 14.80 -13.52 4.34
C TRP A 22 14.35 -14.05 5.71
N GLY A 23 14.93 -13.49 6.77
CA GLY A 23 14.73 -14.00 8.12
C GLY A 23 13.69 -13.21 8.88
N ASP A 24 12.77 -13.89 9.56
CA ASP A 24 11.67 -13.24 10.29
C ASP A 24 12.10 -12.48 11.56
N ASN A 25 13.38 -12.57 11.97
CA ASN A 25 13.84 -11.95 13.21
C ASN A 25 14.01 -10.44 13.05
N GLN A 26 12.98 -9.69 13.44
CA GLN A 26 12.92 -8.22 13.39
C GLN A 26 14.05 -7.50 14.15
N ASP A 27 14.66 -8.14 15.15
CA ASP A 27 15.81 -7.58 15.88
C ASP A 27 17.17 -7.87 15.19
N GLY A 28 17.16 -8.64 14.11
CA GLY A 28 18.35 -9.04 13.35
C GLY A 28 18.71 -8.05 12.24
N ASN A 29 19.79 -8.36 11.50
CA ASN A 29 20.18 -7.54 10.35
C ASN A 29 19.26 -7.85 9.17
N ASN A 30 18.77 -6.81 8.48
CA ASN A 30 17.92 -6.94 7.29
C ASN A 30 16.78 -7.95 7.50
N PRO A 31 15.92 -7.74 8.49
CA PRO A 31 14.79 -8.63 8.72
C PRO A 31 13.84 -8.59 7.52
N ASP A 32 13.13 -9.69 7.32
CA ASP A 32 11.94 -9.69 6.48
C ASP A 32 10.85 -8.85 7.17
N THR A 33 10.48 -7.73 6.56
CA THR A 33 9.44 -6.84 7.10
C THR A 33 8.02 -7.42 6.93
N PHE A 34 7.85 -8.41 6.05
CA PHE A 34 6.59 -9.09 5.76
C PHE A 34 6.70 -10.61 5.88
N PRO A 35 6.82 -11.19 7.11
CA PRO A 35 7.08 -12.63 7.38
C PRO A 35 6.08 -13.67 6.84
N LEU A 36 5.10 -13.24 6.07
CA LEU A 36 3.98 -14.04 5.57
C LEU A 36 3.74 -13.83 4.08
N ASP A 37 4.54 -12.99 3.42
CA ASP A 37 4.36 -12.59 2.04
C ASP A 37 5.67 -12.77 1.28
N GLU A 38 5.83 -13.94 0.65
CA GLU A 38 7.05 -14.32 -0.09
C GLU A 38 7.46 -13.33 -1.21
N THR A 39 6.59 -12.36 -1.51
CA THR A 39 6.81 -11.33 -2.53
C THR A 39 7.28 -9.99 -1.97
N GLN A 40 7.31 -9.79 -0.66
CA GLN A 40 7.72 -8.55 0.01
C GLN A 40 8.74 -8.81 1.12
N GLN A 41 9.76 -7.95 1.21
CA GLN A 41 10.86 -8.11 2.17
C GLN A 41 11.18 -6.83 2.95
N THR A 42 10.95 -5.68 2.32
CA THR A 42 11.33 -4.37 2.83
C THR A 42 10.16 -3.39 2.72
N ASP A 43 10.11 -2.46 3.67
CA ASP A 43 9.17 -1.33 3.76
C ASP A 43 10.01 -0.12 4.19
N VAL A 44 10.50 0.65 3.21
CA VAL A 44 11.52 1.68 3.47
C VAL A 44 10.96 2.88 4.25
N ASP A 45 9.70 3.24 4.02
CA ASP A 45 9.06 4.37 4.68
C ASP A 45 8.17 3.99 5.89
N GLY A 46 7.90 2.70 6.07
CA GLY A 46 7.21 2.15 7.22
C GLY A 46 5.69 2.33 7.16
N ASP A 47 5.11 2.38 5.97
CA ASP A 47 3.67 2.58 5.77
C ASP A 47 2.86 1.28 5.75
N GLY A 48 3.53 0.13 5.67
CA GLY A 48 2.93 -1.20 5.66
C GLY A 48 2.63 -1.75 4.26
N PHE A 49 3.05 -1.07 3.19
CA PHE A 49 3.11 -1.57 1.82
C PHE A 49 4.56 -1.93 1.49
N GLY A 50 4.77 -3.07 0.82
CA GLY A 50 6.13 -3.56 0.60
C GLY A 50 6.78 -2.96 -0.66
N ASP A 51 8.08 -2.68 -0.62
CA ASP A 51 8.79 -1.95 -1.69
C ASP A 51 8.82 -2.70 -3.04
N ASN A 52 8.59 -4.01 -3.06
CA ASN A 52 8.55 -4.77 -4.31
C ASN A 52 7.24 -4.49 -5.05
N LEU A 53 7.27 -3.52 -5.97
CA LEU A 53 6.12 -3.12 -6.78
C LEU A 53 5.46 -4.26 -7.57
N SER A 54 6.21 -5.33 -7.90
CA SER A 54 5.65 -6.50 -8.60
C SER A 54 5.07 -7.56 -7.65
N GLY A 55 5.25 -7.39 -6.34
CA GLY A 55 4.72 -8.25 -5.30
C GLY A 55 3.27 -7.90 -4.92
N ASN A 56 2.74 -8.63 -3.96
CA ASN A 56 1.43 -8.37 -3.37
C ASN A 56 1.50 -7.04 -2.61
N ASN A 57 0.47 -6.20 -2.78
CA ASN A 57 0.37 -4.88 -2.13
C ASN A 57 1.66 -4.05 -2.22
N GLY A 58 2.34 -4.11 -3.38
CA GLY A 58 3.58 -3.37 -3.57
C GLY A 58 3.35 -1.86 -3.55
N ASP A 59 4.20 -1.16 -2.82
CA ASP A 59 4.15 0.29 -2.68
C ASP A 59 4.51 0.99 -4.01
N ALA A 60 3.63 1.89 -4.44
CA ALA A 60 3.83 2.74 -5.61
C ALA A 60 4.62 4.02 -5.29
N CYS A 61 4.91 4.28 -4.02
CA CYS A 61 5.69 5.38 -3.47
C CYS A 61 6.76 4.96 -2.43
N PRO A 62 7.70 4.01 -2.71
CA PRO A 62 8.58 3.34 -1.72
C PRO A 62 9.46 4.19 -0.79
N ASP A 63 9.57 5.50 -1.05
CA ASP A 63 10.40 6.43 -0.27
C ASP A 63 9.54 7.49 0.45
N VAL A 64 8.20 7.40 0.37
CA VAL A 64 7.25 8.44 0.77
C VAL A 64 6.01 7.81 1.38
N TRP A 65 5.98 7.80 2.72
CA TRP A 65 4.87 7.28 3.51
C TRP A 65 3.51 7.73 2.97
N GLY A 66 2.60 6.77 2.81
CA GLY A 66 1.23 6.99 2.40
C GLY A 66 0.29 5.88 2.82
N ASP A 67 -1.01 6.11 2.65
CA ASP A 67 -2.05 5.14 3.00
C ASP A 67 -3.12 4.98 1.92
N SER A 68 -2.87 5.50 0.71
CA SER A 68 -3.72 5.28 -0.45
C SER A 68 -3.81 3.80 -0.81
N TRP A 69 -4.99 3.37 -1.25
CA TRP A 69 -5.27 1.95 -1.55
C TRP A 69 -6.16 1.72 -2.78
N ARG A 70 -6.70 2.78 -3.39
CA ARG A 70 -7.68 2.70 -4.48
C ARG A 70 -7.03 2.60 -5.86
N ASP A 71 -5.91 3.29 -6.06
CA ASP A 71 -5.28 3.49 -7.37
C ASP A 71 -3.77 3.24 -7.35
N ARG A 72 -3.04 3.96 -6.51
CA ARG A 72 -1.62 3.76 -6.21
C ARG A 72 -1.56 3.33 -4.76
N LEU A 73 -0.96 2.18 -4.45
CA LEU A 73 -0.84 1.72 -3.06
C LEU A 73 0.31 2.47 -2.38
N GLY A 74 0.19 2.76 -1.08
CA GLY A 74 1.27 3.35 -0.24
C GLY A 74 1.67 4.79 -0.62
N CYS A 75 0.86 5.48 -1.42
CA CYS A 75 1.12 6.88 -1.77
C CYS A 75 0.36 7.84 -0.84
N PRO A 76 0.80 9.10 -0.72
CA PRO A 76 0.07 10.11 0.04
C PRO A 76 -1.40 10.21 -0.40
N ASP A 77 -2.30 10.24 0.58
CA ASP A 77 -3.74 10.46 0.43
C ASP A 77 -4.17 11.47 1.52
N VAL A 78 -4.20 12.74 1.15
CA VAL A 78 -4.33 13.85 2.11
C VAL A 78 -5.71 13.95 2.74
N ASP A 79 -6.76 13.45 2.09
CA ASP A 79 -8.13 13.52 2.59
C ASP A 79 -8.71 12.18 3.06
N GLY A 80 -7.99 11.08 2.80
CA GLY A 80 -8.23 9.76 3.36
C GLY A 80 -9.37 9.00 2.68
N ASP A 81 -9.65 9.28 1.41
CA ASP A 81 -10.71 8.58 0.66
C ASP A 81 -10.26 7.31 -0.06
N GLY A 82 -8.95 7.04 0.00
CA GLY A 82 -8.24 5.92 -0.57
C GLY A 82 -7.57 6.22 -1.90
N ALA A 83 -7.89 7.31 -2.60
CA ALA A 83 -7.19 7.72 -3.82
C ALA A 83 -5.91 8.47 -3.46
N SER A 84 -4.82 8.17 -4.17
CA SER A 84 -3.57 8.92 -3.99
C SER A 84 -3.74 10.37 -4.44
N ASP A 85 -3.02 11.30 -3.80
CA ASP A 85 -3.01 12.74 -4.14
C ASP A 85 -2.76 12.99 -5.64
N ASP A 86 -1.97 12.13 -6.29
CA ASP A 86 -1.63 12.22 -7.72
C ASP A 86 -2.73 11.65 -8.64
N GLY A 87 -3.57 10.74 -8.15
CA GLY A 87 -4.69 10.13 -8.89
C GLY A 87 -6.06 10.71 -8.54
N ASP A 88 -6.13 11.52 -7.48
CA ASP A 88 -7.32 12.19 -7.03
C ASP A 88 -7.60 13.49 -7.82
N THR A 89 -8.79 13.59 -8.39
CA THR A 89 -9.24 14.81 -9.08
C THR A 89 -9.68 15.92 -8.11
N PHE A 90 -10.01 15.57 -6.88
CA PHE A 90 -10.39 16.47 -5.79
C PHE A 90 -9.61 16.20 -4.49
N PRO A 91 -8.27 16.44 -4.43
CA PRO A 91 -7.33 16.11 -3.31
C PRO A 91 -7.56 16.79 -1.95
N SER A 92 -8.79 17.17 -1.62
CA SER A 92 -9.15 17.81 -0.37
C SER A 92 -10.62 17.60 -0.01
N ASP A 93 -11.34 16.81 -0.81
CA ASP A 93 -12.72 16.44 -0.62
C ASP A 93 -12.82 14.92 -0.59
N TRP A 94 -12.67 14.36 0.62
CA TRP A 94 -12.76 12.93 0.91
C TRP A 94 -13.97 12.18 0.32
N SER A 95 -14.98 12.93 -0.14
CA SER A 95 -16.18 12.37 -0.73
C SER A 95 -16.10 12.22 -2.24
N GLN A 96 -15.11 12.81 -2.93
CA GLN A 96 -14.96 12.94 -4.39
C GLN A 96 -13.53 12.56 -4.82
N TRP A 97 -13.34 11.58 -5.72
CA TRP A 97 -12.01 11.17 -6.21
C TRP A 97 -11.87 11.08 -7.74
N SER A 98 -12.97 11.11 -8.49
CA SER A 98 -12.99 10.92 -9.96
C SER A 98 -13.91 11.92 -10.65
N ASP A 99 -13.50 12.46 -11.79
CA ASP A 99 -14.31 13.29 -12.70
C ASP A 99 -14.08 12.85 -14.17
N SER A 100 -14.87 11.86 -14.61
CA SER A 100 -14.69 11.21 -15.91
C SER A 100 -14.99 12.11 -17.10
N ASP A 101 -15.88 13.11 -16.94
CA ASP A 101 -16.28 14.03 -18.01
C ASP A 101 -15.66 15.43 -17.88
N SER A 102 -14.86 15.65 -16.83
CA SER A 102 -14.14 16.88 -16.55
C SER A 102 -15.06 18.10 -16.43
N ASP A 103 -16.28 17.91 -15.91
CA ASP A 103 -17.25 18.98 -15.72
C ASP A 103 -17.09 19.72 -14.38
N GLY A 104 -16.11 19.30 -13.57
CA GLY A 104 -15.77 19.85 -12.27
C GLY A 104 -16.61 19.29 -11.12
N GLN A 105 -17.33 18.19 -11.34
CA GLN A 105 -18.20 17.56 -10.37
C GLN A 105 -17.86 16.08 -10.32
N GLY A 106 -17.56 15.56 -9.13
CA GLY A 106 -17.13 14.17 -9.05
C GLY A 106 -18.24 13.15 -9.35
N ASP A 107 -17.82 12.01 -9.88
CA ASP A 107 -18.65 10.87 -10.25
C ASP A 107 -19.13 10.08 -9.02
N ASN A 108 -18.38 10.17 -7.92
CA ASN A 108 -18.55 9.34 -6.75
C ASN A 108 -19.34 10.07 -5.66
N TRP A 109 -20.65 9.89 -5.64
CA TRP A 109 -21.52 10.63 -4.73
C TRP A 109 -21.61 9.96 -3.34
N ALA A 110 -21.15 10.66 -2.30
CA ALA A 110 -21.34 10.22 -0.90
C ALA A 110 -22.82 10.14 -0.48
N ASN A 111 -23.74 10.74 -1.25
CA ASN A 111 -25.18 10.63 -1.04
C ASN A 111 -25.90 10.16 -2.33
N PRO A 112 -26.45 8.93 -2.36
CA PRO A 112 -27.19 8.41 -3.50
C PRO A 112 -28.42 9.25 -3.92
N HIS A 113 -28.94 10.10 -3.03
CA HIS A 113 -30.05 11.01 -3.36
C HIS A 113 -29.65 12.14 -4.32
N TRP A 114 -28.36 12.39 -4.51
CA TRP A 114 -27.89 13.47 -5.39
C TRP A 114 -27.84 13.04 -6.86
N ASN A 115 -27.89 11.72 -7.13
CA ASN A 115 -27.94 11.11 -8.46
C ASN A 115 -29.11 11.60 -9.33
N GLU A 116 -30.21 12.06 -8.74
CA GLU A 116 -31.39 12.52 -9.52
C GLU A 116 -31.28 13.99 -9.98
N THR A 117 -30.32 14.76 -9.44
CA THR A 117 -30.22 16.21 -9.67
C THR A 117 -29.15 16.61 -10.68
N ARG A 118 -28.29 15.69 -11.09
CA ARG A 118 -27.27 15.91 -12.13
C ARG A 118 -27.53 14.92 -13.25
N LYS A 119 -27.40 15.37 -14.51
CA LYS A 119 -27.76 14.56 -15.68
C LYS A 119 -26.96 13.25 -15.68
N PRO A 120 -27.48 12.18 -16.31
CA PRO A 120 -26.66 10.99 -16.54
C PRO A 120 -25.39 11.43 -17.29
N HIS A 121 -24.25 11.17 -16.67
CA HIS A 121 -22.94 11.15 -17.31
C HIS A 121 -22.95 10.15 -18.48
#